data_AF-A0A183AWL6-F1
#
_entry.id   AF-A0A183AWL6-F1
#
_cell.length_a   1.000
_cell.length_b   1.000
_cell.length_c   1.000
_cell.angle_alpha   90.00
_cell.angle_beta   90.00
_cell.angle_gamma   90.00
#
_symmetry.space_group_name_H-M   'P 1'
#
loop_
_entity.id
_entity.type
_entity.pdbx_description
1 polymer ?
#
loop_
_entity_poly.entity_id
_entity_poly.type
_entity_poly.pdbx_seq_one_letter_code
_entity_poly.pdbx_strand_id
1 'polypeptide(L)'
;MRLVETHYNLASTLVQDIPMKEEANTNASSAMYGVELIHQAEAHDLLQRVSLADQLLIRTDEDAEKISSLQRPNSGFSKTLGIKWVTPKSADSGFLRYAIAAYRVTLADVGNRASTCLAQFVLSGRSVALAHRLPVSLPLIPQAHSELLPTYSNTEGLLLTCHGSVMYLHVLAALCPLAHPPLVPLITSRDSDGELPTEVRLQAFIGQLTRSARLAPASARLTYTVAPRERGVVVYSEEFDIKSYCSYRCLADTCLSVLDIKDFRKR
;
A
#
# COMPACT_ATOMS: atom_id res chain seq x y z
N MET A 1 -1.31 -6.34 -27.45
CA MET A 1 -1.65 -6.82 -26.09
C MET A 1 -3.14 -7.09 -25.86
N ARG A 2 -4.07 -6.62 -26.71
CA ARG A 2 -5.53 -6.82 -26.54
C ARG A 2 -5.99 -8.26 -26.23
N LEU A 3 -5.37 -9.29 -26.84
CA LEU A 3 -5.73 -10.68 -26.54
C LEU A 3 -5.44 -11.04 -25.07
N VAL A 4 -4.31 -10.58 -24.54
CA VAL A 4 -3.89 -10.83 -23.15
C VAL A 4 -4.75 -10.01 -22.17
N GLU A 5 -5.07 -8.77 -22.54
CA GLU A 5 -5.98 -7.89 -21.80
C GLU A 5 -7.32 -8.58 -21.52
N THR A 6 -8.01 -9.07 -22.56
CA THR A 6 -9.31 -9.73 -22.41
C THR A 6 -9.20 -11.10 -21.76
N HIS A 7 -8.19 -11.90 -22.12
CA HIS A 7 -8.09 -13.29 -21.64
C HIS A 7 -7.71 -13.39 -20.15
N TYR A 8 -6.97 -12.41 -19.62
CA TYR A 8 -6.49 -12.44 -18.24
C TYR A 8 -7.04 -11.30 -17.36
N ASN A 9 -8.06 -10.59 -17.86
CA ASN A 9 -8.67 -9.43 -17.19
C ASN A 9 -7.61 -8.44 -16.70
N LEU A 10 -6.72 -8.02 -17.59
CA LEU A 10 -5.62 -7.12 -17.25
C LEU A 10 -5.97 -5.68 -17.60
N ALA A 11 -5.35 -4.75 -16.90
CA ALA A 11 -5.40 -3.33 -17.19
C ALA A 11 -4.00 -2.71 -17.17
N SER A 12 -3.91 -1.50 -17.73
CA SER A 12 -2.68 -0.75 -17.89
C SER A 12 -2.68 0.54 -17.08
N THR A 13 -1.61 0.79 -16.31
CA THR A 13 -1.38 2.05 -15.60
C THR A 13 -0.04 2.64 -16.03
N LEU A 14 -0.04 3.86 -16.56
CA LEU A 14 1.15 4.64 -16.87
C LEU A 14 1.57 5.46 -15.64
N VAL A 15 2.70 5.09 -15.05
CA VAL A 15 3.38 5.90 -14.03
C VAL A 15 4.14 7.02 -14.72
N GLN A 16 3.73 8.25 -14.48
CA GLN A 16 4.29 9.45 -15.08
C GLN A 16 5.24 10.16 -14.12
N ASP A 17 5.99 11.13 -14.66
CA ASP A 17 6.81 12.06 -13.87
C ASP A 17 7.91 11.37 -13.05
N ILE A 18 8.46 10.25 -13.56
CA ILE A 18 9.55 9.52 -12.90
C ILE A 18 10.86 10.29 -13.09
N PRO A 19 11.52 10.75 -12.00
CA PRO A 19 12.78 11.46 -12.09
C PRO A 19 13.92 10.46 -12.36
N MET A 20 14.62 10.65 -13.47
CA MET A 20 15.84 9.90 -13.78
C MET A 20 17.00 10.84 -14.04
N LYS A 21 18.21 10.41 -13.67
CA LYS A 21 19.45 11.11 -14.00
C LYS A 21 19.94 10.62 -15.36
N GLU A 22 20.16 11.54 -16.30
CA GLU A 22 20.81 11.22 -17.57
C GLU A 22 22.32 11.06 -17.36
N GLU A 23 22.89 9.93 -17.82
CA GLU A 23 24.31 9.62 -17.63
C GLU A 23 25.23 10.38 -18.60
N ALA A 24 24.68 10.99 -19.66
CA ALA A 24 25.48 11.55 -20.76
C ALA A 24 25.69 13.09 -20.72
N ASN A 25 25.20 13.81 -19.71
CA ASN A 25 25.50 15.24 -19.61
C ASN A 25 25.39 15.74 -18.17
N THR A 26 26.50 16.20 -17.60
CA THR A 26 26.56 16.86 -16.29
C THR A 26 25.74 18.17 -16.23
N ASN A 27 25.27 18.66 -17.38
CA ASN A 27 24.46 19.88 -17.53
C ASN A 27 23.07 19.64 -18.15
N ALA A 28 22.61 18.39 -18.31
CA ALA A 28 21.28 18.11 -18.88
C ALA A 28 20.19 18.16 -17.80
N SER A 29 19.09 18.84 -18.11
CA SER A 29 17.86 18.82 -17.32
C SER A 29 17.37 17.39 -17.11
N SER A 30 16.93 17.04 -15.90
CA SER A 30 16.32 15.74 -15.61
C SER A 30 15.10 15.53 -16.52
N ALA A 31 15.15 14.49 -17.36
CA ALA A 31 14.00 14.08 -18.16
C ALA A 31 13.00 13.34 -17.26
N MET A 32 11.72 13.60 -17.49
CA MET A 32 10.60 12.97 -16.77
C MET A 32 10.07 11.82 -17.61
N TYR A 33 10.18 10.61 -17.09
CA TYR A 33 9.84 9.40 -17.83
C TYR A 33 8.47 8.86 -17.46
N GLY A 34 7.85 8.18 -18.42
CA GLY A 34 6.64 7.39 -18.23
C GLY A 34 6.96 5.89 -18.32
N VAL A 35 6.47 5.10 -17.37
CA VAL A 35 6.60 3.63 -17.40
C VAL A 35 5.22 3.00 -17.27
N GLU A 36 4.89 2.14 -18.22
CA GLU A 36 3.60 1.46 -18.27
C GLU A 36 3.66 0.13 -17.50
N LEU A 37 2.70 -0.04 -16.61
CA LEU A 37 2.51 -1.18 -15.73
C LEU A 37 1.28 -1.97 -16.16
N ILE A 38 1.39 -3.29 -16.16
CA ILE A 38 0.31 -4.23 -16.42
C ILE A 38 -0.02 -4.97 -15.13
N HIS A 39 -1.28 -4.99 -14.77
CA HIS A 39 -1.79 -5.64 -13.57
C HIS A 39 -3.24 -6.08 -13.78
N GLN A 40 -3.82 -6.74 -12.78
CA GLN A 40 -5.23 -7.15 -12.76
C GLN A 40 -6.17 -5.92 -12.81
N ALA A 41 -7.26 -6.00 -13.59
CA ALA A 41 -8.17 -4.88 -13.85
C ALA A 41 -8.98 -4.43 -12.64
N GLU A 42 -9.14 -5.30 -11.64
CA GLU A 42 -9.84 -5.05 -10.37
C GLU A 42 -9.22 -3.87 -9.60
N ALA A 43 -7.95 -3.55 -9.87
CA ALA A 43 -7.31 -2.33 -9.37
C ALA A 43 -8.01 -1.06 -9.89
N HIS A 44 -8.35 -1.03 -11.18
CA HIS A 44 -9.09 0.09 -11.79
C HIS A 44 -10.55 0.11 -11.33
N ASP A 45 -11.19 -1.05 -11.14
CA ASP A 45 -12.55 -1.11 -10.60
C ASP A 45 -12.66 -0.50 -9.18
N LEU A 46 -11.63 -0.70 -8.35
CA LEU A 46 -11.53 -0.04 -7.04
C LEU A 46 -11.41 1.48 -7.17
N LEU A 47 -10.64 1.97 -8.14
CA LEU A 47 -10.53 3.40 -8.42
C LEU A 47 -11.81 3.98 -9.04
N GLN A 48 -12.53 3.18 -9.84
CA GLN A 48 -13.81 3.56 -10.45
C GLN A 48 -14.89 3.76 -9.39
N ARG A 49 -14.91 2.94 -8.33
CA ARG A 49 -15.88 3.06 -7.22
C ARG A 49 -15.83 4.40 -6.49
N VAL A 50 -14.71 5.11 -6.59
CA VAL A 50 -14.51 6.45 -6.02
C VAL A 50 -14.43 7.53 -7.11
N SER A 51 -14.90 7.21 -8.32
CA SER A 51 -14.93 8.09 -9.49
C SER A 51 -13.56 8.67 -9.87
N LEU A 52 -12.47 7.94 -9.57
CA LEU A 52 -11.10 8.37 -9.86
C LEU A 52 -10.61 7.82 -11.21
N ALA A 53 -11.01 6.61 -11.59
CA ALA A 53 -10.51 5.98 -12.81
C ALA A 53 -10.86 6.79 -14.08
N ASP A 54 -12.08 7.29 -14.23
CA ASP A 54 -12.45 8.17 -15.35
C ASP A 54 -11.58 9.43 -15.42
N GLN A 55 -11.20 9.99 -14.27
CA GLN A 55 -10.38 11.21 -14.23
C GLN A 55 -8.90 10.96 -14.52
N LEU A 56 -8.43 9.74 -14.26
CA LEU A 56 -7.06 9.32 -14.56
C LEU A 56 -6.92 8.75 -15.97
N LEU A 57 -7.99 8.62 -16.74
CA LEU A 57 -7.97 8.01 -18.05
C LEU A 57 -7.13 8.84 -19.03
N ILE A 58 -6.01 8.29 -19.51
CA ILE A 58 -5.18 8.93 -20.55
C ILE A 58 -5.60 8.46 -21.94
N ARG A 59 -6.15 7.24 -22.06
CA ARG A 59 -6.46 6.61 -23.34
C ARG A 59 -7.80 5.91 -23.35
N THR A 60 -8.51 6.11 -24.45
CA THR A 60 -9.58 5.25 -24.95
C THR A 60 -9.26 4.84 -26.39
N ASP A 61 -9.88 3.75 -26.86
CA ASP A 61 -9.78 3.31 -28.25
C ASP A 61 -10.28 4.36 -29.26
N GLU A 62 -11.07 5.34 -28.80
CA GLU A 62 -11.66 6.42 -29.63
C GLU A 62 -10.67 7.57 -29.90
N ASP A 63 -9.66 7.76 -29.06
CA ASP A 63 -8.70 8.88 -29.12
C ASP A 63 -7.38 8.56 -29.86
N ALA A 64 -7.31 7.38 -30.49
CA ALA A 64 -6.08 6.83 -31.07
C ALA A 64 -5.40 7.71 -32.14
N GLU A 65 -6.12 8.68 -32.71
CA GLU A 65 -5.67 9.57 -33.79
C GLU A 65 -5.28 11.00 -33.36
N LYS A 66 -5.59 11.45 -32.12
CA LYS A 66 -5.41 12.86 -31.71
C LYS A 66 -4.23 13.16 -30.77
N ILE A 67 -3.55 12.14 -30.23
CA ILE A 67 -2.53 12.33 -29.18
C ILE A 67 -1.12 12.17 -29.77
N SER A 68 -0.25 13.15 -29.50
CA SER A 68 1.13 13.21 -29.98
C SER A 68 1.95 11.98 -29.57
N SER A 69 2.79 11.50 -30.49
CA SER A 69 3.51 10.22 -30.43
C SER A 69 4.55 10.07 -29.30
N LEU A 70 4.85 11.13 -28.54
CA LEU A 70 6.00 11.18 -27.63
C LEU A 70 5.70 10.75 -26.18
N GLN A 71 4.43 10.59 -25.78
CA GLN A 71 4.05 10.13 -24.43
C GLN A 71 3.02 8.99 -24.47
N ARG A 72 3.02 8.22 -25.57
CA ARG A 72 2.05 7.16 -25.80
C ARG A 72 2.53 5.85 -25.15
N PRO A 73 1.76 5.19 -24.28
CA PRO A 73 2.09 3.83 -23.85
C PRO A 73 2.07 2.87 -25.06
N ASN A 74 3.09 2.05 -25.26
CA ASN A 74 3.22 1.26 -26.50
C ASN A 74 2.57 -0.13 -26.44
N SER A 75 1.96 -0.51 -25.31
CA SER A 75 1.44 -1.86 -25.11
C SER A 75 0.27 -2.25 -26.03
N GLY A 76 -0.57 -1.29 -26.45
CA GLY A 76 -1.80 -1.57 -27.19
C GLY A 76 -2.90 -2.22 -26.35
N PHE A 77 -2.99 -1.85 -25.06
CA PHE A 77 -4.20 -2.02 -24.23
C PHE A 77 -5.29 -1.02 -24.64
N SER A 78 -6.57 -1.39 -24.44
CA SER A 78 -7.72 -0.55 -24.80
C SER A 78 -7.87 0.69 -23.92
N LYS A 79 -7.52 0.57 -22.64
CA LYS A 79 -7.57 1.65 -21.64
C LYS A 79 -6.26 1.71 -20.85
N THR A 80 -5.79 2.92 -20.62
CA THR A 80 -4.63 3.17 -19.75
C THR A 80 -4.93 4.32 -18.80
N LEU A 81 -4.77 4.08 -17.49
CA LEU A 81 -4.85 5.12 -16.48
C LEU A 81 -3.47 5.77 -16.26
N GLY A 82 -3.47 7.07 -16.02
CA GLY A 82 -2.30 7.88 -15.71
C GLY A 82 -2.22 8.22 -14.25
N ILE A 83 -1.07 7.99 -13.64
CA ILE A 83 -0.84 8.43 -12.27
C ILE A 83 0.59 8.92 -12.09
N LYS A 84 0.79 9.91 -11.23
CA LYS A 84 2.08 10.58 -11.10
C LYS A 84 2.90 9.99 -9.97
N TRP A 85 4.19 9.87 -10.22
CA TRP A 85 5.19 9.58 -9.22
C TRP A 85 5.20 10.66 -8.13
N VAL A 86 5.24 10.22 -6.87
CA VAL A 86 5.54 11.07 -5.71
C VAL A 86 6.95 10.77 -5.23
N THR A 87 7.82 11.79 -5.22
CA THR A 87 9.18 11.65 -4.72
C THR A 87 9.17 11.27 -3.24
N PRO A 88 9.67 10.08 -2.86
CA PRO A 88 9.67 9.64 -1.48
C PRO A 88 10.45 10.61 -0.60
N LYS A 89 9.87 11.04 0.52
CA LYS A 89 10.59 11.85 1.52
C LYS A 89 11.33 10.93 2.49
N SER A 90 12.44 11.39 3.06
CA SER A 90 13.27 10.58 3.98
C SER A 90 12.52 10.04 5.21
N ALA A 91 11.41 10.68 5.59
CA ALA A 91 10.56 10.26 6.71
C ALA A 91 9.49 9.18 6.34
N ASP A 92 9.27 8.89 5.05
CA ASP A 92 8.12 8.07 4.61
C ASP A 92 8.34 6.54 4.74
N SER A 93 9.54 6.09 5.13
CA SER A 93 9.93 4.68 5.11
C SER A 93 9.34 3.81 6.23
N GLY A 94 8.64 4.41 7.20
CA GLY A 94 8.12 3.72 8.39
C GLY A 94 6.60 3.63 8.52
N PHE A 95 5.83 4.24 7.60
CA PHE A 95 4.38 4.32 7.75
C PHE A 95 3.66 3.12 7.16
N LEU A 96 2.85 2.46 7.99
CA LEU A 96 1.86 1.48 7.53
C LEU A 96 0.80 2.22 6.71
N ARG A 97 0.78 2.00 5.40
CA ARG A 97 -0.28 2.50 4.53
C ARG A 97 -1.43 1.50 4.54
N TYR A 98 -2.65 1.98 4.80
CA TYR A 98 -3.83 1.14 4.74
C TYR A 98 -4.15 0.84 3.27
N ALA A 99 -3.85 -0.38 2.82
CA ALA A 99 -4.18 -0.87 1.48
C ALA A 99 -5.40 -1.79 1.54
N ILE A 100 -6.32 -1.62 0.58
CA ILE A 100 -7.53 -2.45 0.45
C ILE A 100 -7.35 -3.60 -0.55
N ALA A 101 -6.33 -3.53 -1.40
CA ALA A 101 -5.96 -4.58 -2.34
C ALA A 101 -4.50 -4.46 -2.77
N ALA A 102 -3.92 -5.56 -3.24
CA ALA A 102 -2.58 -5.59 -3.82
C ALA A 102 -2.54 -6.56 -5.01
N TYR A 103 -2.03 -6.09 -6.15
CA TYR A 103 -1.99 -6.84 -7.40
C TYR A 103 -0.55 -6.94 -7.90
N ARG A 104 -0.16 -8.10 -8.42
CA ARG A 104 1.16 -8.24 -9.06
C ARG A 104 1.24 -7.34 -10.28
N VAL A 105 2.44 -6.83 -10.52
CA VAL A 105 2.73 -5.93 -11.65
C VAL A 105 3.78 -6.54 -12.55
N THR A 106 3.58 -6.35 -13.85
CA THR A 106 4.60 -6.56 -14.89
C THR A 106 4.81 -5.27 -15.67
N LEU A 107 6.04 -4.95 -16.04
CA LEU A 107 6.34 -3.81 -16.91
C LEU A 107 5.91 -4.13 -18.35
N ALA A 108 5.25 -3.20 -19.03
CA ALA A 108 4.80 -3.41 -20.41
C ALA A 108 5.98 -3.51 -21.40
N ASP A 109 7.06 -2.77 -21.13
CA ASP A 109 8.33 -2.84 -21.87
C ASP A 109 9.47 -3.02 -20.87
N VAL A 110 9.92 -4.27 -20.70
CA VAL A 110 11.01 -4.63 -19.78
C VAL A 110 12.37 -4.17 -20.33
N GLY A 111 12.51 -3.99 -21.65
CA GLY A 111 13.76 -3.59 -22.30
C GLY A 111 14.05 -2.10 -22.20
N ASN A 112 13.03 -1.27 -21.94
CA ASN A 112 13.20 0.16 -21.74
C ASN A 112 14.04 0.47 -20.49
N ARG A 113 15.02 1.38 -20.64
CA ARG A 113 15.88 1.87 -19.56
C ARG A 113 15.04 2.41 -18.39
N ALA A 114 13.99 3.19 -18.66
CA ALA A 114 13.14 3.75 -17.61
C ALA A 114 12.44 2.67 -16.79
N SER A 115 11.93 1.63 -17.47
CA SER A 115 11.33 0.47 -16.81
C SER A 115 12.33 -0.29 -15.96
N THR A 116 13.54 -0.52 -16.47
CA THR A 116 14.61 -1.20 -15.74
C THR A 116 15.00 -0.43 -14.47
N CYS A 117 15.18 0.88 -14.56
CA CYS A 117 15.50 1.72 -13.42
C CYS A 117 14.37 1.72 -12.38
N LEU A 118 13.10 1.79 -12.82
CA LEU A 118 11.95 1.71 -11.92
C LEU A 118 11.89 0.36 -11.19
N ALA A 119 12.05 -0.75 -11.92
CA ALA A 119 12.03 -2.08 -11.34
C ALA A 119 13.17 -2.27 -10.33
N GLN A 120 14.39 -1.86 -10.67
CA GLN A 120 15.52 -1.95 -9.76
C GLN A 120 15.32 -1.09 -8.50
N PHE A 121 14.78 0.12 -8.66
CA PHE A 121 14.44 0.98 -7.52
C PHE A 121 13.46 0.29 -6.58
N VAL A 122 12.35 -0.24 -7.10
CA VAL A 122 11.32 -0.88 -6.29
C VAL A 122 11.83 -2.19 -5.67
N LEU A 123 12.46 -3.06 -6.46
CA LEU A 123 13.01 -4.35 -6.02
C LEU A 123 14.18 -4.20 -5.02
N SER A 124 14.78 -3.02 -4.90
CA SER A 124 15.75 -2.72 -3.84
C SER A 124 15.11 -2.51 -2.45
N GLY A 125 13.79 -2.72 -2.33
CA GLY A 125 13.02 -2.56 -1.09
C GLY A 125 12.45 -1.15 -0.90
N ARG A 126 12.56 -0.28 -1.92
CA ARG A 126 11.99 1.07 -1.87
C ARG A 126 10.56 1.03 -2.38
N SER A 127 9.70 1.86 -1.78
CA SER A 127 8.31 2.00 -2.19
C SER A 127 8.07 3.37 -2.79
N VAL A 128 7.11 3.45 -3.71
CA VAL A 128 6.78 4.64 -4.48
C VAL A 128 5.30 4.91 -4.31
N ALA A 129 4.98 6.02 -3.67
CA ALA A 129 3.61 6.51 -3.65
C ALA A 129 3.26 7.09 -5.03
N LEU A 130 2.04 6.82 -5.46
CA LEU A 130 1.50 7.27 -6.73
C LEU A 130 0.24 8.07 -6.46
N ALA A 131 0.26 9.33 -6.88
CA ALA A 131 -0.78 10.27 -6.54
C ALA A 131 -1.44 10.88 -7.78
N HIS A 132 -2.72 11.17 -7.64
CA HIS A 132 -3.40 12.08 -8.55
C HIS A 132 -3.11 13.53 -8.12
N ARG A 133 -3.17 14.47 -9.07
CA ARG A 133 -3.12 15.92 -8.76
C ARG A 133 -4.48 16.58 -8.84
N LEU A 134 -5.53 15.77 -8.91
CA LEU A 134 -6.89 16.21 -9.11
C LEU A 134 -7.57 16.53 -7.78
N PRO A 135 -8.39 17.60 -7.70
CA PRO A 135 -9.26 17.82 -6.56
C PRO A 135 -10.34 16.73 -6.56
N VAL A 136 -10.21 15.74 -5.69
CA VAL A 136 -11.25 14.72 -5.53
C VAL A 136 -12.30 15.26 -4.57
N SER A 137 -13.47 15.57 -5.10
CA SER A 137 -14.67 15.80 -4.31
C SER A 137 -15.16 14.45 -3.77
N LEU A 138 -14.62 14.03 -2.63
CA LEU A 138 -15.20 12.92 -1.87
C LEU A 138 -16.60 13.35 -1.40
N PRO A 139 -17.60 12.44 -1.36
CA PRO A 139 -18.90 12.76 -0.79
C PRO A 139 -18.71 13.26 0.64
N LEU A 140 -19.10 14.52 0.85
CA LEU A 140 -18.93 15.28 2.07
C LEU A 140 -19.63 14.54 3.22
N ILE A 141 -18.87 13.94 4.14
CA ILE A 141 -19.41 13.61 5.45
C ILE A 141 -19.80 14.96 6.10
N PRO A 142 -21.03 15.14 6.63
CA PRO A 142 -21.42 16.40 7.25
C PRO A 142 -20.43 16.77 8.36
N GLN A 143 -19.63 17.80 8.11
CA GLN A 143 -18.67 18.33 9.07
C GLN A 143 -19.43 19.13 10.13
N ALA A 144 -20.04 18.44 11.08
CA ALA A 144 -20.40 19.05 12.34
C ALA A 144 -19.13 19.10 13.21
N HIS A 145 -18.53 20.29 13.29
CA HIS A 145 -17.47 20.70 14.23
C HIS A 145 -16.09 20.03 14.08
N SER A 146 -15.20 20.61 13.26
CA SER A 146 -13.75 20.42 13.48
C SER A 146 -12.92 21.52 12.80
N GLU A 147 -12.57 22.56 13.55
CA GLU A 147 -11.68 23.65 13.08
C GLU A 147 -10.18 23.34 13.21
N LEU A 148 -9.74 22.12 13.56
CA LEU A 148 -8.32 21.87 13.87
C LEU A 148 -7.76 20.51 13.43
N LEU A 149 -8.22 19.95 12.31
CA LEU A 149 -7.53 18.79 11.71
C LEU A 149 -6.94 19.19 10.36
N PRO A 150 -5.63 19.01 10.14
CA PRO A 150 -5.05 19.20 8.82
C PRO A 150 -5.77 18.25 7.89
N THR A 151 -6.48 18.81 6.90
CA THR A 151 -6.99 18.08 5.76
C THR A 151 -5.79 17.43 5.10
N TYR A 152 -5.44 16.20 5.49
CA TYR A 152 -4.50 15.38 4.77
C TYR A 152 -5.17 15.08 3.43
N SER A 153 -4.98 16.01 2.49
CA SER A 153 -5.20 15.84 1.06
C SER A 153 -4.23 14.75 0.60
N ASN A 154 -4.46 13.51 1.03
CA ASN A 154 -3.63 12.40 0.65
C ASN A 154 -4.13 11.94 -0.71
N THR A 155 -3.62 12.59 -1.75
CA THR A 155 -3.96 12.26 -3.14
C THR A 155 -3.24 10.98 -3.61
N GLU A 156 -2.51 10.30 -2.71
CA GLU A 156 -1.95 8.97 -2.94
C GLU A 156 -3.09 7.94 -3.08
N GLY A 157 -3.39 7.54 -4.32
CA GLY A 157 -4.37 6.49 -4.58
C GLY A 157 -3.75 5.10 -4.63
N LEU A 158 -2.46 5.02 -5.00
CA LEU A 158 -1.76 3.76 -5.22
C LEU A 158 -0.36 3.79 -4.59
N LEU A 159 0.18 2.60 -4.28
CA LEU A 159 1.54 2.41 -3.81
C LEU A 159 2.20 1.28 -4.60
N LEU A 160 3.31 1.57 -5.27
CA LEU A 160 4.14 0.57 -5.93
C LEU A 160 5.26 0.14 -4.99
N THR A 161 5.30 -1.15 -4.66
CA THR A 161 6.29 -1.72 -3.72
C THR A 161 6.65 -3.15 -4.12
N CYS A 162 7.63 -3.76 -3.47
CA CYS A 162 7.96 -5.17 -3.64
C CYS A 162 7.75 -5.97 -2.37
N HIS A 163 7.28 -7.21 -2.53
CA HIS A 163 7.29 -8.23 -1.49
C HIS A 163 8.25 -9.33 -1.94
N GLY A 164 9.42 -9.40 -1.30
CA GLY A 164 10.53 -10.23 -1.79
C GLY A 164 11.00 -9.74 -3.17
N SER A 165 11.02 -10.64 -4.16
CA SER A 165 11.47 -10.35 -5.53
C SER A 165 10.33 -10.01 -6.50
N VAL A 166 9.12 -9.75 -6.00
CA VAL A 166 7.94 -9.52 -6.83
C VAL A 166 7.36 -8.14 -6.56
N MET A 167 7.08 -7.39 -7.63
CA MET A 167 6.47 -6.06 -7.55
C MET A 167 4.94 -6.16 -7.43
N TYR A 168 4.37 -5.30 -6.60
CA TYR A 168 2.93 -5.20 -6.36
C TYR A 168 2.49 -3.73 -6.44
N LEU A 169 1.32 -3.54 -7.04
CA LEU A 169 0.55 -2.31 -6.99
C LEU A 169 -0.52 -2.45 -5.92
N HIS A 170 -0.37 -1.68 -4.85
CA HIS A 170 -1.34 -1.61 -3.76
C HIS A 170 -2.32 -0.49 -4.04
N VAL A 171 -3.62 -0.76 -3.84
CA VAL A 171 -4.67 0.24 -3.88
C VAL A 171 -4.90 0.74 -2.46
N LEU A 172 -4.71 2.04 -2.25
CA LEU A 172 -4.77 2.64 -0.92
C LEU A 172 -6.21 2.98 -0.51
N ALA A 173 -6.50 2.76 0.76
CA ALA A 173 -7.75 3.14 1.41
C ALA A 173 -7.85 4.63 1.71
N ALA A 174 -6.87 5.45 1.32
CA ALA A 174 -6.96 6.92 1.45
C ALA A 174 -8.22 7.48 0.75
N LEU A 175 -8.79 6.70 -0.17
CA LEU A 175 -10.03 6.96 -0.90
C LEU A 175 -11.29 6.55 -0.13
N CYS A 176 -11.15 5.82 0.99
CA CYS A 176 -12.20 5.30 1.86
C CYS A 176 -11.83 5.56 3.34
N PRO A 177 -12.04 6.79 3.87
CA PRO A 177 -11.61 7.12 5.21
C PRO A 177 -12.29 6.20 6.23
N LEU A 178 -11.48 5.58 7.09
CA LEU A 178 -11.99 4.95 8.32
C LEU A 178 -12.67 6.04 9.15
N ALA A 179 -13.77 5.69 9.83
CA ALA A 179 -14.42 6.60 10.77
C ALA A 179 -13.39 7.14 11.77
N HIS A 180 -13.54 8.39 12.18
CA HIS A 180 -12.63 9.00 13.15
C HIS A 180 -12.54 8.09 14.38
N PRO A 181 -11.34 7.64 14.77
CA PRO A 181 -11.22 6.77 15.94
C PRO A 181 -11.80 7.52 17.14
N PRO A 182 -12.54 6.83 18.03
CA PRO A 182 -12.96 7.46 19.27
C PRO A 182 -11.70 7.96 19.99
N LEU A 183 -11.80 9.15 20.60
CA LEU A 183 -10.71 9.67 21.43
C LEU A 183 -10.47 8.67 22.56
N VAL A 184 -9.36 7.93 22.46
CA VAL A 184 -8.89 7.11 23.58
C VAL A 184 -8.24 8.07 24.56
N PRO A 185 -8.78 8.26 25.77
CA PRO A 185 -8.12 9.08 26.77
C PRO A 185 -6.76 8.46 27.09
N LEU A 186 -5.69 9.07 26.55
CA LEU A 186 -4.34 8.86 27.04
C LEU A 186 -4.28 9.57 28.38
N ILE A 187 -4.67 8.87 29.46
CA ILE A 187 -4.65 9.43 30.81
C ILE A 187 -3.19 9.71 31.19
N THR A 188 -2.75 10.94 30.95
CA THR A 188 -1.51 11.49 31.51
C THR A 188 -1.80 12.67 32.46
N SER A 189 -3.06 13.06 32.63
CA SER A 189 -3.45 14.07 33.62
C SER A 189 -3.85 13.40 34.93
N ARG A 190 -3.07 13.73 35.95
CA ARG A 190 -3.29 13.38 37.35
C ARG A 190 -4.46 14.23 37.85
N ASP A 191 -5.69 13.77 37.65
CA ASP A 191 -6.84 14.40 38.29
C ASP A 191 -6.77 14.18 39.80
N SER A 192 -6.93 15.29 40.50
CA SER A 192 -6.84 15.46 41.93
C SER A 192 -8.07 14.91 42.65
N ASP A 193 -8.40 13.63 42.43
CA ASP A 193 -9.28 12.87 43.32
C ASP A 193 -9.06 11.34 43.16
N GLY A 194 -8.29 10.78 44.08
CA GLY A 194 -8.69 9.57 44.81
C GLY A 194 -8.55 8.17 44.19
N GLU A 195 -8.52 7.94 42.88
CA GLU A 195 -8.32 6.58 42.33
C GLU A 195 -7.35 6.58 41.14
N LEU A 196 -6.20 5.94 41.33
CA LEU A 196 -5.17 5.78 40.29
C LEU A 196 -5.72 4.93 39.14
N PRO A 197 -5.79 5.46 37.90
CA PRO A 197 -6.01 4.61 36.74
C PRO A 197 -4.81 3.68 36.61
N THR A 198 -5.10 2.39 36.42
CA THR A 198 -4.14 1.30 36.32
C THR A 198 -2.95 1.70 35.44
N GLU A 199 -1.76 1.82 36.03
CA GLU A 199 -0.54 2.24 35.33
C GLU A 199 -0.28 1.30 34.15
N VAL A 200 -0.52 1.78 32.93
CA VAL A 200 -0.33 0.99 31.71
C VAL A 200 1.16 0.80 31.51
N ARG A 201 1.66 -0.43 31.73
CA ARG A 201 3.08 -0.79 31.59
C ARG A 201 3.48 -0.94 30.12
N LEU A 202 3.33 0.12 29.33
CA LEU A 202 3.53 0.12 27.88
C LEU A 202 4.93 -0.37 27.47
N GLN A 203 5.97 0.06 28.18
CA GLN A 203 7.34 -0.35 27.87
C GLN A 203 7.59 -1.83 28.16
N ALA A 204 7.01 -2.37 29.22
CA ALA A 204 7.09 -3.80 29.52
C ALA A 204 6.30 -4.62 28.48
N PHE A 205 5.10 -4.15 28.12
CA PHE A 205 4.27 -4.77 27.09
C PHE A 205 4.99 -4.82 25.73
N ILE A 206 5.53 -3.68 25.26
CA ILE A 206 6.26 -3.64 23.99
C ILE A 206 7.54 -4.47 24.09
N GLY A 207 8.38 -4.20 25.09
CA GLY A 207 9.72 -4.77 25.21
C GLY A 207 9.73 -6.27 25.49
N GLN A 208 8.86 -6.75 26.39
CA GLN A 208 8.89 -8.12 26.89
C GLN A 208 7.85 -9.02 26.21
N LEU A 209 6.67 -8.51 25.83
CA LEU A 209 5.62 -9.32 25.22
C LEU A 209 5.65 -9.25 23.69
N THR A 210 5.53 -8.06 23.10
CA THR A 210 5.39 -7.95 21.63
C THR A 210 6.63 -8.35 20.86
N ARG A 211 7.84 -8.10 21.40
CA ARG A 211 9.10 -8.48 20.76
C ARG A 211 9.40 -9.98 20.87
N SER A 212 9.19 -10.55 22.06
CA SER A 212 9.47 -11.97 22.32
C SER A 212 8.53 -12.89 21.56
N ALA A 213 7.32 -12.43 21.28
CA ALA A 213 6.30 -13.24 20.63
C ALA A 213 6.03 -12.84 19.16
N ARG A 214 7.05 -12.26 18.51
CA ARG A 214 7.03 -12.03 17.05
C ARG A 214 6.88 -13.35 16.31
N LEU A 215 5.91 -13.40 15.40
CA LEU A 215 5.72 -14.55 14.53
C LEU A 215 6.87 -14.63 13.51
N ALA A 216 7.29 -15.86 13.22
CA ALA A 216 8.23 -16.17 12.16
C ALA A 216 7.62 -17.23 11.22
N PRO A 217 7.90 -17.17 9.90
CA PRO A 217 7.44 -18.19 8.97
C PRO A 217 7.94 -19.57 9.38
N ALA A 218 7.02 -20.53 9.51
CA ALA A 218 7.37 -21.92 9.74
C ALA A 218 7.88 -22.57 8.44
N SER A 219 8.91 -23.41 8.54
CA SER A 219 9.44 -24.12 7.39
C SER A 219 8.44 -25.16 6.91
N ALA A 220 7.99 -25.05 5.66
CA ALA A 220 7.11 -26.06 5.07
C ALA A 220 7.77 -27.44 4.86
N ARG A 221 9.09 -27.56 5.12
CA ARG A 221 9.82 -28.84 5.01
C ARG A 221 9.87 -29.61 6.32
N LEU A 222 9.47 -28.99 7.42
CA LEU A 222 9.47 -29.63 8.73
C LEU A 222 8.08 -30.19 9.01
N THR A 223 8.05 -31.35 9.65
CA THR A 223 6.81 -31.91 10.18
C THR A 223 6.62 -31.39 11.59
N TYR A 224 5.43 -30.91 11.89
CA TYR A 224 5.10 -30.34 13.19
C TYR A 224 3.99 -31.17 13.84
N THR A 225 4.18 -31.53 15.10
CA THR A 225 3.17 -32.25 15.90
C THR A 225 1.95 -31.38 16.21
N VAL A 226 2.13 -30.06 16.26
CA VAL A 226 1.08 -29.05 16.45
C VAL A 226 1.29 -27.92 15.47
N ALA A 227 0.21 -27.37 14.90
CA ALA A 227 0.30 -26.30 13.93
C ALA A 227 1.10 -25.11 14.52
N PRO A 228 2.07 -24.53 13.79
CA PRO A 228 2.88 -23.42 14.30
C PRO A 228 2.06 -22.22 14.80
N ARG A 229 0.91 -21.92 14.15
CA ARG A 229 -0.02 -20.88 14.59
C ARG A 229 -0.62 -21.18 15.97
N GLU A 230 -1.04 -22.42 16.20
CA GLU A 230 -1.63 -22.84 17.48
C GLU A 230 -0.60 -22.80 18.61
N ARG A 231 0.62 -23.28 18.36
CA ARG A 231 1.72 -23.17 19.33
C ARG A 231 2.03 -21.73 19.72
N GLY A 232 2.00 -20.80 18.77
CA GLY A 232 2.15 -19.37 19.06
C GLY A 232 1.12 -18.90 20.09
N VAL A 233 -0.16 -19.24 19.90
CA VAL A 233 -1.25 -18.85 20.82
C VAL A 233 -1.07 -19.45 22.22
N VAL A 234 -0.63 -20.71 22.32
CA VAL A 234 -0.45 -21.40 23.62
C VAL A 234 0.67 -20.75 24.44
N VAL A 235 1.81 -20.43 23.83
CA VAL A 235 2.93 -19.75 24.49
C VAL A 235 2.49 -18.41 25.08
N TYR A 236 1.68 -17.64 24.34
CA TYR A 236 1.10 -16.39 24.86
C TYR A 236 0.21 -16.58 26.09
N SER A 237 -0.48 -17.72 26.21
CA SER A 237 -1.44 -18.00 27.29
C SER A 237 -0.85 -18.69 28.52
N GLU A 238 0.29 -19.36 28.38
CA GLU A 238 0.94 -20.12 29.46
C GLU A 238 2.11 -19.36 30.10
N GLU A 239 2.90 -18.59 29.34
CA GLU A 239 3.97 -17.74 29.90
C GLU A 239 3.42 -16.49 30.61
N PHE A 240 2.19 -16.09 30.27
CA PHE A 240 1.52 -14.93 30.85
C PHE A 240 0.11 -15.36 31.23
N ASP A 241 -0.21 -15.37 32.53
CA ASP A 241 -1.52 -15.72 33.08
C ASP A 241 -2.58 -14.67 32.69
N ILE A 242 -2.93 -14.63 31.40
CA ILE A 242 -3.82 -13.62 30.78
C ILE A 242 -5.30 -14.02 30.94
N LYS A 243 -5.61 -15.13 31.62
CA LYS A 243 -6.98 -15.60 31.83
C LYS A 243 -7.90 -14.55 32.46
N SER A 244 -7.37 -13.55 33.17
CA SER A 244 -8.14 -12.45 33.77
C SER A 244 -8.31 -11.18 32.92
N TYR A 245 -7.68 -11.04 31.75
CA TYR A 245 -7.69 -9.77 30.99
C TYR A 245 -8.52 -9.77 29.70
N CYS A 246 -9.21 -10.87 29.39
CA CYS A 246 -9.85 -11.06 28.08
C CYS A 246 -11.33 -10.63 28.06
N SER A 247 -11.59 -9.31 28.04
CA SER A 247 -12.79 -8.76 27.38
C SER A 247 -12.53 -8.38 25.91
N TYR A 248 -11.29 -8.55 25.43
CA TYR A 248 -10.85 -8.16 24.09
C TYR A 248 -10.58 -9.37 23.20
N ARG A 249 -11.57 -10.28 23.09
CA ARG A 249 -11.53 -11.42 22.15
C ARG A 249 -11.44 -11.00 20.68
N CYS A 250 -11.73 -9.73 20.34
CA CYS A 250 -11.75 -9.25 18.95
C CYS A 250 -10.36 -8.98 18.33
N LEU A 251 -9.31 -8.71 19.11
CA LEU A 251 -7.98 -8.32 18.58
C LEU A 251 -7.16 -9.50 18.06
N ALA A 252 -7.33 -10.69 18.65
CA ALA A 252 -6.62 -11.90 18.22
C ALA A 252 -7.09 -12.38 16.84
N ASP A 253 -8.39 -12.28 16.56
CA ASP A 253 -8.96 -12.74 15.28
C ASP A 253 -8.67 -11.77 14.12
N THR A 254 -8.52 -10.46 14.38
CA THR A 254 -8.25 -9.45 13.33
C THR A 254 -6.77 -9.31 12.97
N CYS A 255 -5.84 -9.52 13.90
CA CYS A 255 -4.40 -9.48 13.56
C CYS A 255 -3.94 -10.67 12.71
N LEU A 256 -4.66 -11.80 12.78
CA LEU A 256 -4.30 -13.01 12.04
C LEU A 256 -4.83 -13.04 10.60
N SER A 257 -5.78 -12.18 10.23
CA SER A 257 -6.31 -12.10 8.85
C SER A 257 -5.45 -11.27 7.89
N VAL A 258 -4.47 -10.50 8.40
CA VAL A 258 -3.64 -9.58 7.58
C VAL A 258 -2.32 -10.22 7.12
N LEU A 259 -1.99 -11.43 7.60
CA LEU A 259 -0.72 -12.11 7.32
C LEU A 259 -0.83 -13.30 6.37
N ASP A 260 -1.88 -13.36 5.54
CA ASP A 260 -1.97 -14.37 4.47
C ASP A 260 -1.37 -13.82 3.17
N ILE A 261 -0.05 -13.62 3.15
CA ILE A 261 0.71 -13.53 1.90
C ILE A 261 1.59 -14.79 1.82
N LYS A 262 1.00 -15.82 1.22
CA LYS A 262 1.76 -16.82 0.48
C LYS A 262 2.49 -16.10 -0.65
N ASP A 263 3.82 -16.09 -0.66
CA ASP A 263 4.44 -16.89 -1.72
C ASP A 263 5.86 -17.38 -1.45
N PHE A 264 6.03 -18.58 -1.95
CA PHE A 264 7.18 -19.46 -1.89
C PHE A 264 7.93 -19.32 -3.23
N ARG A 265 9.24 -18.99 -3.20
CA ARG A 265 10.31 -19.75 -3.89
C ARG A 265 11.64 -19.00 -3.90
N LYS A 266 12.61 -19.62 -3.23
CA LYS A 266 14.04 -19.75 -3.57
C LYS A 266 14.52 -18.99 -4.82
N ARG A 267 15.56 -18.17 -4.65
CA ARG A 267 16.95 -18.60 -4.92
C ARG A 267 17.84 -18.14 -3.78
#